data_AF-A0A7R9WWK8-F1
#
_entry.id   AF-A0A7R9WWK8-F1
#
_cell.length_a   1.000
_cell.length_b   1.000
_cell.length_c   1.000
_cell.angle_alpha   90.00
_cell.angle_beta   90.00
_cell.angle_gamma   90.00
#
_symmetry.space_group_name_H-M   'P 1'
#
loop_
_entity.id
_entity.type
_entity.pdbx_description
1 polymer ?
#
loop_
_entity_poly.entity_id
_entity_poly.type
_entity_poly.pdbx_seq_one_letter_code
_entity_poly.pdbx_strand_id
1 'polypeptide(L)'
;MTLNVAVGSKNPCKIDAVRAALRKAMEAAASDTSDGVDDANKADNAPSNKSSIATLNLQGFSVESGVPDQPFGDAETCEGAKNRARRAHDAYKEQHGEEPDMAVGLEGGLEWFNFQFVDNDSSNKKDTLWCMAWMAIYGRRTPAILHHFQSKDCIGASQDAATAAASVHCIFGTAKTATFQLPTKLVDLIRDGMELGHADDKVFGRTNSKHGSGTVGVLTNNLIDRSHYYEHALQLALVPWIRPDVY
;
A
#
# COMPACT_ATOMS: atom_id res chain seq x y z
N MET A 1 16.67 15.98 1.54
CA MET A 1 15.35 16.36 1.01
C MET A 1 14.30 15.56 1.75
N THR A 2 13.15 16.14 2.09
CA THR A 2 12.08 15.49 2.86
C THR A 2 10.90 15.21 1.94
N LEU A 3 10.34 14.01 1.99
CA LEU A 3 9.10 13.65 1.29
C LEU A 3 7.95 13.65 2.29
N ASN A 4 6.98 14.55 2.10
CA ASN A 4 5.80 14.71 2.93
C ASN A 4 4.65 13.86 2.39
N VAL A 5 4.15 12.94 3.23
CA VAL A 5 3.16 11.94 2.83
C VAL A 5 1.97 11.98 3.76
N ALA A 6 0.79 12.23 3.21
CA ALA A 6 -0.47 12.10 3.93
C ALA A 6 -0.98 10.65 3.84
N VAL A 7 -1.52 10.11 4.92
CA VAL A 7 -2.10 8.76 4.95
C VAL A 7 -3.55 8.86 5.39
N GLY A 8 -4.49 8.33 4.62
CA GLY A 8 -5.93 8.32 4.89
C GLY A 8 -6.35 7.35 6.00
N SER A 9 -5.50 7.19 7.02
CA SER A 9 -5.73 6.37 8.20
C SER A 9 -4.80 6.79 9.33
N LYS A 10 -5.31 6.76 10.58
CA LYS A 10 -4.51 6.88 11.82
C LYS A 10 -4.04 5.55 12.39
N ASN A 11 -4.41 4.42 11.79
CA ASN A 11 -3.99 3.09 12.23
C ASN A 11 -2.45 2.93 12.06
N PRO A 12 -1.69 2.64 13.13
CA PRO A 12 -0.23 2.52 13.09
C PRO A 12 0.27 1.48 12.07
N CYS A 13 -0.34 0.29 12.02
CA CYS A 13 0.08 -0.76 11.08
C CYS A 13 -0.06 -0.31 9.62
N LYS A 14 -1.11 0.45 9.29
CA LYS A 14 -1.28 1.02 7.95
C LYS A 14 -0.19 2.04 7.64
N ILE A 15 0.12 2.94 8.58
CA ILE A 15 1.17 3.95 8.42
C ILE A 15 2.55 3.28 8.29
N ASP A 16 2.81 2.23 9.07
CA ASP A 16 4.06 1.48 9.03
C ASP A 16 4.24 0.76 7.70
N ALA A 17 3.17 0.17 7.14
CA ALA A 17 3.20 -0.42 5.80
C ALA A 17 3.55 0.61 4.71
N VAL A 18 2.95 1.80 4.76
CA VAL A 18 3.27 2.91 3.84
C VAL A 18 4.74 3.31 3.99
N ARG A 19 5.23 3.44 5.22
CA ARG A 19 6.62 3.78 5.49
C ARG A 19 7.58 2.73 4.92
N ALA A 20 7.30 1.45 5.15
CA ALA A 20 8.13 0.35 4.68
C ALA A 20 8.19 0.29 3.15
N ALA A 21 7.04 0.43 2.48
CA ALA A 21 6.97 0.42 1.02
C ALA A 21 7.75 1.58 0.39
N LEU A 22 7.57 2.81 0.90
CA LEU A 22 8.28 3.98 0.38
C LEU A 22 9.79 3.91 0.65
N ARG A 23 10.21 3.47 1.85
CA ARG A 23 11.64 3.31 2.16
C ARG A 23 12.31 2.32 1.22
N LYS A 24 11.72 1.15 1.00
CA LYS A 24 12.27 0.14 0.08
C LYS A 24 12.40 0.66 -1.34
N ALA A 25 11.41 1.41 -1.83
CA ALA A 25 11.49 2.02 -3.15
C ALA A 25 12.61 3.07 -3.26
N MET A 26 12.77 3.91 -2.23
CA MET A 26 13.83 4.92 -2.18
C MET A 26 15.22 4.30 -2.02
N GLU A 27 15.34 3.21 -1.26
CA GLU A 27 16.59 2.45 -1.08
C GLU A 27 17.02 1.78 -2.39
N ALA A 28 16.07 1.18 -3.12
CA ALA A 28 16.34 0.59 -4.44
C ALA A 28 16.80 1.64 -5.47
N ALA A 29 16.18 2.82 -5.49
CA ALA A 29 16.63 3.93 -6.34
C ALA A 29 18.05 4.41 -5.98
N ALA A 30 18.40 4.42 -4.69
CA ALA A 30 19.72 4.84 -4.23
C ALA A 30 20.83 3.83 -4.55
N SER A 31 20.58 2.51 -4.44
CA SER A 31 21.59 1.48 -4.74
C SER A 31 22.05 1.49 -6.19
N ASP A 32 21.16 1.82 -7.13
CA ASP A 32 21.49 1.86 -8.56
C ASP A 32 22.43 3.03 -8.93
N THR A 33 22.57 4.02 -8.04
CA THR A 33 23.48 5.15 -8.26
C THR A 33 24.96 4.82 -8.01
N SER A 34 25.28 3.79 -7.20
CA SER A 34 26.65 3.53 -6.71
C SER A 34 27.53 2.61 -7.54
N ASP A 35 27.02 1.93 -8.58
CA ASP A 35 27.88 1.06 -9.39
C ASP A 35 28.56 1.84 -10.53
N GLY A 36 29.87 2.02 -10.35
CA GLY A 36 30.75 2.68 -11.29
C GLY A 36 32.19 2.84 -10.80
N VAL A 37 32.84 1.76 -10.32
CA VAL A 37 34.29 1.51 -10.46
C VAL A 37 34.55 0.00 -10.34
N ASP A 38 34.95 -0.65 -11.44
CA ASP A 38 35.77 -1.87 -11.39
C ASP A 38 37.17 -1.46 -10.89
N ASP A 39 37.66 -2.00 -9.77
CA ASP A 39 38.97 -2.66 -9.72
C ASP A 39 39.26 -3.34 -8.37
N ALA A 40 40.08 -4.38 -8.44
CA ALA A 40 40.53 -5.22 -7.36
C ALA A 40 41.31 -4.49 -6.24
N ASN A 41 40.89 -4.61 -4.98
CA ASN A 41 41.73 -5.09 -3.87
C ASN A 41 41.00 -5.11 -2.53
N LYS A 42 41.39 -6.09 -1.72
CA LYS A 42 40.93 -6.33 -0.35
C LYS A 42 41.70 -5.42 0.62
N ALA A 43 41.02 -5.06 1.73
CA ALA A 43 41.48 -4.30 2.91
C ALA A 43 41.34 -2.78 2.83
N ASP A 44 40.32 -2.22 3.50
CA ASP A 44 40.51 -1.57 4.80
C ASP A 44 39.15 -1.12 5.38
N ASN A 45 39.04 -1.26 6.71
CA ASN A 45 37.87 -0.84 7.50
C ASN A 45 37.79 0.69 7.50
N ALA A 46 36.99 1.25 6.59
CA ALA A 46 36.52 2.63 6.66
C ALA A 46 34.98 2.63 6.69
N PRO A 47 34.34 3.51 7.50
CA PRO A 47 32.88 3.54 7.58
C PRO A 47 32.33 3.90 6.21
N SER A 48 31.55 2.98 5.64
CA SER A 48 30.89 3.15 4.35
C SER A 48 30.10 4.46 4.34
N ASN A 49 30.34 5.25 3.29
CA ASN A 49 29.72 6.54 3.05
C ASN A 49 28.21 6.32 2.90
N LYS A 50 27.45 6.46 3.99
CA LYS A 50 25.98 6.35 3.98
C LYS A 50 25.43 7.49 3.15
N SER A 51 25.12 7.22 1.88
CA SER A 51 24.25 8.07 1.08
C SER A 51 23.03 8.42 1.91
N SER A 52 22.80 9.71 2.13
CA SER A 52 21.75 10.19 3.02
C SER A 52 20.39 9.97 2.35
N ILE A 53 19.77 8.82 2.64
CA ILE A 53 18.40 8.53 2.23
C ILE A 53 17.52 9.69 2.68
N ALA A 54 16.71 10.20 1.75
CA ALA A 54 15.79 11.30 2.01
C ALA A 54 14.87 11.00 3.20
N THR A 55 14.56 12.03 3.97
CA THR A 55 13.72 11.91 5.16
C THR A 55 12.26 11.69 4.75
N LEU A 56 11.60 10.68 5.30
CA LEU A 56 10.17 10.46 5.11
C LEU A 56 9.37 11.06 6.27
N ASN A 57 8.46 11.98 5.96
CA ASN A 57 7.53 12.55 6.93
C ASN A 57 6.10 12.05 6.63
N LEU A 58 5.61 11.10 7.42
CA LEU A 58 4.26 10.53 7.24
C LEU A 58 3.32 11.07 8.31
N GLN A 59 2.16 11.55 7.90
CA GLN A 59 1.09 11.98 8.79
C GLN A 59 -0.23 11.26 8.49
N GLY A 60 -0.82 10.64 9.51
CA GLY A 60 -2.12 9.97 9.41
C GLY A 60 -3.31 10.91 9.66
N PHE A 61 -4.31 10.83 8.79
CA PHE A 61 -5.56 11.59 8.86
C PHE A 61 -6.74 10.63 9.05
N SER A 62 -7.72 11.06 9.84
CA SER A 62 -9.00 10.37 9.96
C SER A 62 -9.94 10.94 8.91
N VAL A 63 -10.15 10.22 7.82
CA VAL A 63 -10.97 10.65 6.69
C VAL A 63 -11.96 9.55 6.33
N GLU A 64 -13.14 9.94 5.87
CA GLU A 64 -14.17 9.00 5.41
C GLU A 64 -13.72 8.29 4.12
N SER A 65 -14.19 7.05 3.90
CA SER A 65 -14.00 6.32 2.64
C SER A 65 -15.08 6.69 1.60
N GLY A 66 -16.28 7.11 2.04
CA GLY A 66 -17.41 7.35 1.14
C GLY A 66 -18.03 6.07 0.57
N VAL A 67 -17.65 4.91 1.10
CA VAL A 67 -18.24 3.59 0.85
C VAL A 67 -18.58 2.94 2.21
N PRO A 68 -19.36 1.85 2.27
CA PRO A 68 -19.66 1.17 3.54
C PRO A 68 -18.40 0.78 4.32
N ASP A 69 -18.51 0.66 5.65
CA ASP A 69 -17.39 0.27 6.52
C ASP A 69 -16.80 -1.10 6.17
N GLN A 70 -17.64 -1.98 5.60
CA GLN A 70 -17.24 -3.25 5.02
C GLN A 70 -17.63 -3.28 3.55
N PRO A 71 -16.75 -2.79 2.65
CA PRO A 71 -17.07 -2.75 1.24
C PRO A 71 -17.05 -4.16 0.63
N PHE A 72 -18.00 -4.42 -0.25
CA PHE A 72 -18.07 -5.65 -1.02
C PHE A 72 -17.81 -5.37 -2.50
N GLY A 73 -16.90 -6.14 -3.08
CA GLY A 73 -16.53 -6.00 -4.48
C GLY A 73 -15.27 -5.17 -4.69
N ASP A 74 -14.58 -5.50 -5.78
CA ASP A 74 -13.36 -4.86 -6.22
C ASP A 74 -13.52 -3.33 -6.41
N ALA A 75 -14.54 -2.92 -7.15
CA ALA A 75 -14.76 -1.52 -7.52
C ALA A 75 -15.07 -0.63 -6.32
N GLU A 76 -15.97 -1.08 -5.43
CA GLU A 76 -16.35 -0.34 -4.22
C GLU A 76 -15.16 -0.15 -3.29
N THR A 77 -14.40 -1.23 -3.05
CA THR A 77 -13.22 -1.18 -2.18
C THR A 77 -12.13 -0.27 -2.76
N CYS A 78 -11.89 -0.35 -4.08
CA CYS A 78 -10.94 0.53 -4.77
C CYS A 78 -11.35 2.01 -4.66
N GLU A 79 -12.63 2.31 -4.83
CA GLU A 79 -13.13 3.67 -4.70
C GLU A 79 -13.00 4.19 -3.26
N GLY A 80 -13.24 3.35 -2.25
CA GLY A 80 -12.94 3.66 -0.85
C GLY A 80 -11.47 4.06 -0.63
N ALA A 81 -10.54 3.28 -1.17
CA ALA A 81 -9.11 3.58 -1.09
C ALA A 81 -8.76 4.91 -1.77
N LYS A 82 -9.27 5.15 -2.99
CA LYS A 82 -9.04 6.41 -3.73
C LYS A 82 -9.60 7.62 -3.00
N ASN A 83 -10.80 7.51 -2.43
CA ASN A 83 -11.43 8.56 -1.64
C ASN A 83 -10.63 8.89 -0.38
N ARG A 84 -10.14 7.87 0.34
CA ARG A 84 -9.25 8.09 1.49
C ARG A 84 -7.95 8.80 1.08
N ALA A 85 -7.35 8.43 -0.04
CA ALA A 85 -6.13 9.09 -0.53
C ALA A 85 -6.38 10.58 -0.85
N ARG A 86 -7.44 10.88 -1.62
CA ARG A 86 -7.79 12.26 -1.99
C ARG A 86 -8.15 13.11 -0.77
N ARG A 87 -8.97 12.59 0.14
CA ARG A 87 -9.37 13.33 1.35
C ARG A 87 -8.19 13.52 2.32
N ALA A 88 -7.24 12.59 2.38
CA ALA A 88 -6.02 12.78 3.17
C ALA A 88 -5.13 13.87 2.58
N HIS A 89 -5.01 13.93 1.25
CA HIS A 89 -4.34 15.03 0.56
C HIS A 89 -4.98 16.38 0.92
N ASP A 90 -6.30 16.48 0.81
CA ASP A 90 -7.02 17.72 1.07
C ASP A 90 -6.94 18.14 2.55
N ALA A 91 -7.04 17.19 3.48
CA ALA A 91 -6.89 17.43 4.92
C ALA A 91 -5.46 17.87 5.29
N TYR A 92 -4.43 17.33 4.63
CA TYR A 92 -3.06 17.80 4.80
C TYR A 92 -2.93 19.24 4.33
N LYS A 93 -3.44 19.55 3.13
CA LYS A 93 -3.42 20.91 2.57
C LYS A 93 -4.11 21.92 3.46
N GLU A 94 -5.28 21.57 3.99
CA GLU A 94 -6.02 22.40 4.93
C GLU A 94 -5.22 22.66 6.21
N GLN A 95 -4.57 21.63 6.75
CA GLN A 95 -3.81 21.75 8.00
C GLN A 95 -2.49 22.54 7.85
N HIS A 96 -1.79 22.40 6.73
CA HIS A 96 -0.43 22.94 6.55
C HIS A 96 -0.35 24.16 5.62
N GLY A 97 -1.40 24.44 4.85
CA GLY A 97 -1.40 25.52 3.85
C GLY A 97 -0.68 25.16 2.54
N GLU A 98 -0.11 23.96 2.44
CA GLU A 98 0.57 23.43 1.26
C GLU A 98 0.18 21.96 1.02
N GLU A 99 0.25 21.53 -0.24
CA GLU A 99 -0.09 20.15 -0.60
C GLU A 99 1.03 19.18 -0.18
N PRO A 100 0.70 17.95 0.26
CA PRO A 100 1.72 16.93 0.46
C PRO A 100 2.29 16.50 -0.90
N ASP A 101 3.49 15.92 -0.90
CA ASP A 101 4.09 15.37 -2.12
C ASP A 101 3.24 14.21 -2.67
N MET A 102 2.68 13.42 -1.76
CA MET A 102 1.73 12.35 -2.09
C MET A 102 0.81 12.04 -0.91
N ALA A 103 -0.31 11.40 -1.21
CA ALA A 103 -1.25 10.88 -0.24
C ALA A 103 -1.59 9.42 -0.52
N VAL A 104 -1.82 8.63 0.53
CA VAL A 104 -2.06 7.20 0.43
C VAL A 104 -3.36 6.81 1.11
N GLY A 105 -4.21 6.07 0.40
CA GLY A 105 -5.43 5.46 0.90
C GLY A 105 -5.32 3.93 0.90
N LEU A 106 -5.87 3.31 1.95
CA LEU A 106 -5.86 1.86 2.13
C LEU A 106 -7.26 1.41 2.60
N GLU A 107 -7.91 0.56 1.83
CA GLU A 107 -9.24 0.02 2.15
C GLU A 107 -9.22 -1.51 2.10
N GLY A 108 -9.71 -2.17 3.14
CA GLY A 108 -9.93 -3.62 3.12
C GLY A 108 -11.34 -3.90 2.60
N GLY A 109 -11.52 -4.98 1.86
CA GLY A 109 -12.81 -5.37 1.31
C GLY A 109 -12.97 -6.87 1.17
N LEU A 110 -14.19 -7.27 0.83
CA LEU A 110 -14.59 -8.65 0.68
C LEU A 110 -15.16 -8.91 -0.71
N GLU A 111 -14.97 -10.12 -1.24
CA GLU A 111 -15.47 -10.51 -2.56
C GLU A 111 -16.10 -11.89 -2.49
N TRP A 112 -17.32 -12.03 -3.02
CA TRP A 112 -18.01 -13.31 -3.14
C TRP A 112 -17.60 -14.01 -4.42
N PHE A 113 -17.29 -15.31 -4.33
CA PHE A 113 -16.97 -16.14 -5.49
C PHE A 113 -17.81 -17.41 -5.52
N ASN A 114 -18.25 -17.78 -6.73
CA ASN A 114 -19.12 -18.93 -6.96
C ASN A 114 -18.33 -20.23 -7.24
N PHE A 115 -17.09 -20.34 -6.74
CA PHE A 115 -16.29 -21.56 -6.81
C PHE A 115 -15.64 -21.87 -5.45
N GLN A 116 -15.42 -23.16 -5.20
CA GLN A 116 -14.76 -23.68 -4.00
C GLN A 116 -13.41 -24.28 -4.37
N PHE A 117 -12.34 -23.89 -3.66
CA PHE A 117 -11.02 -24.53 -3.79
C PHE A 117 -10.64 -25.40 -2.59
N VAL A 118 -11.19 -25.12 -1.40
CA VAL A 118 -10.72 -25.72 -0.14
C VAL A 118 -11.60 -26.89 0.31
N ASP A 119 -12.86 -26.96 -0.13
CA ASP A 119 -13.78 -28.04 0.22
C ASP A 119 -14.09 -28.88 -1.02
N ASN A 120 -13.76 -30.17 -0.98
CA ASN A 120 -14.09 -31.13 -2.04
C ASN A 120 -15.52 -31.68 -1.90
N ASP A 121 -16.29 -31.20 -0.91
CA ASP A 121 -17.68 -31.58 -0.72
C ASP A 121 -18.58 -30.91 -1.77
N SER A 122 -18.63 -31.56 -2.93
CA SER A 122 -19.50 -31.23 -4.05
C SER A 122 -21.00 -31.17 -3.72
N SER A 123 -21.43 -31.62 -2.53
CA SER A 123 -22.83 -31.55 -2.08
C SER A 123 -23.23 -30.17 -1.55
N ASN A 124 -22.27 -29.31 -1.20
CA ASN A 124 -22.53 -28.03 -0.54
C ASN A 124 -21.92 -26.86 -1.32
N LYS A 125 -22.47 -26.54 -2.50
CA LYS A 125 -22.09 -25.37 -3.32
C LYS A 125 -22.50 -24.06 -2.64
N LYS A 126 -21.82 -23.68 -1.57
CA LYS A 126 -21.92 -22.35 -0.95
C LYS A 126 -20.91 -21.42 -1.61
N ASP A 127 -21.33 -20.19 -1.88
CA ASP A 127 -20.41 -19.12 -2.29
C ASP A 127 -19.28 -18.99 -1.27
N THR A 128 -18.06 -18.81 -1.77
CA THR A 128 -16.89 -18.55 -0.94
C THR A 128 -16.70 -17.04 -0.79
N LEU A 129 -16.17 -16.63 0.35
CA LEU A 129 -15.89 -15.24 0.64
C LEU A 129 -14.38 -15.05 0.73
N TRP A 130 -13.88 -14.05 0.03
CA TRP A 130 -12.46 -13.78 -0.06
C TRP A 130 -12.17 -12.39 0.48
N CYS A 131 -11.03 -12.26 1.16
CA CYS A 131 -10.56 -11.01 1.73
C CYS A 131 -9.46 -10.42 0.84
N MET A 132 -9.50 -9.09 0.69
CA MET A 132 -8.53 -8.32 -0.09
C MET A 132 -8.40 -6.90 0.46
N ALA A 133 -7.42 -6.15 -0.02
CA ALA A 133 -7.34 -4.72 0.22
C ALA A 133 -6.84 -3.98 -1.03
N TRP A 134 -7.33 -2.76 -1.21
CA TRP A 134 -6.87 -1.82 -2.23
C TRP A 134 -5.99 -0.74 -1.63
N MET A 135 -4.91 -0.44 -2.37
CA MET A 135 -3.99 0.65 -2.11
C MET A 135 -4.14 1.67 -3.22
N ALA A 136 -4.23 2.94 -2.86
CA ALA A 136 -4.25 4.06 -3.79
C ALA A 136 -3.24 5.11 -3.35
N ILE A 137 -2.30 5.45 -4.24
CA ILE A 137 -1.38 6.57 -4.07
C ILE A 137 -1.87 7.69 -4.97
N TYR A 138 -2.00 8.89 -4.42
CA TYR A 138 -2.50 10.08 -5.09
C TYR A 138 -1.49 11.22 -4.94
N GLY A 139 -1.01 11.80 -6.03
CA GLY A 139 -0.02 12.87 -5.96
C GLY A 139 0.48 13.28 -7.33
N ARG A 140 1.35 14.29 -7.35
CA ARG A 140 2.01 14.75 -8.58
C ARG A 140 3.29 13.95 -8.84
N ARG A 141 3.76 14.04 -10.08
CA ARG A 141 5.08 13.58 -10.50
C ARG A 141 5.94 14.81 -10.79
N THR A 142 6.39 15.51 -9.76
CA THR A 142 7.35 16.62 -9.95
C THR A 142 8.77 16.05 -10.04
N PRO A 143 9.72 16.73 -10.70
CA PRO A 143 11.11 16.28 -10.73
C PRO A 143 11.68 16.05 -9.31
N ALA A 144 11.29 16.90 -8.35
CA ALA A 144 11.60 16.77 -6.93
C ALA A 144 11.14 15.42 -6.34
N ILE A 145 9.89 15.02 -6.62
CA ILE A 145 9.32 13.76 -6.13
C ILE A 145 9.97 12.57 -6.85
N LEU A 146 10.11 12.65 -8.18
CA LEU A 146 10.64 11.57 -8.99
C LEU A 146 12.10 11.22 -8.65
N HIS A 147 12.90 12.22 -8.26
CA HIS A 147 14.28 12.00 -7.79
C HIS A 147 14.38 11.03 -6.60
N HIS A 148 13.30 10.82 -5.84
CA HIS A 148 13.27 9.83 -4.75
C HIS A 148 13.12 8.38 -5.22
N PHE A 149 12.69 8.15 -6.46
CA PHE A 149 12.27 6.83 -6.95
C PHE A 149 12.91 6.39 -8.27
N GLN A 150 13.55 7.31 -9.01
CA GLN A 150 14.17 7.01 -10.29
C GLN A 150 15.48 6.25 -10.11
N SER A 151 15.67 5.17 -10.89
CA SER A 151 16.94 4.48 -11.05
C SER A 151 17.57 4.75 -12.43
N LYS A 152 18.83 4.34 -12.63
CA LYS A 152 19.54 4.51 -13.91
C LYS A 152 18.89 3.74 -15.08
N ASP A 153 18.08 2.73 -14.78
CA ASP A 153 17.43 1.84 -15.75
C ASP A 153 16.08 2.36 -16.29
N CYS A 154 15.67 3.58 -15.91
CA CYS A 154 14.53 4.24 -16.54
C CYS A 154 14.77 4.34 -18.07
N ILE A 155 13.84 3.82 -18.88
CA ILE A 155 14.01 3.77 -20.34
C ILE A 155 14.10 5.21 -20.85
N GLY A 156 15.22 5.54 -21.50
CA GLY A 156 15.42 6.86 -22.10
C GLY A 156 15.69 7.97 -21.07
N ALA A 157 16.52 7.71 -20.05
CA ALA A 157 17.05 8.64 -19.04
C ALA A 157 17.85 9.83 -19.63
N SER A 158 17.24 10.54 -20.57
CA SER A 158 17.56 11.91 -20.92
C SER A 158 16.69 12.83 -20.06
N GLN A 159 17.18 14.03 -19.75
CA GLN A 159 16.43 15.07 -19.04
C GLN A 159 15.06 15.37 -19.68
N ASP A 160 14.90 15.08 -20.99
CA ASP A 160 13.68 15.27 -21.75
C ASP A 160 12.54 14.31 -21.34
N ALA A 161 12.86 13.07 -20.95
CA ALA A 161 11.85 12.07 -20.55
C ALA A 161 11.27 12.33 -19.15
N ALA A 162 12.12 12.74 -18.19
CA ALA A 162 11.67 13.14 -16.85
C ALA A 162 10.80 14.41 -16.89
N THR A 163 11.08 15.31 -17.84
CA THR A 163 10.29 16.53 -18.07
C THR A 163 8.96 16.22 -18.75
N ALA A 164 8.90 15.26 -19.68
CA ALA A 164 7.67 14.82 -20.34
C ALA A 164 6.73 14.02 -19.41
N ALA A 165 7.29 13.23 -18.48
CA ALA A 165 6.52 12.46 -17.51
C ALA A 165 6.07 13.27 -16.28
N ALA A 166 6.58 14.49 -16.13
CA ALA A 166 6.17 15.38 -15.06
C ALA A 166 4.70 15.78 -15.25
N SER A 167 3.87 15.49 -14.25
CA SER A 167 2.44 15.81 -14.30
C SER A 167 2.12 17.01 -13.41
N VAL A 168 1.50 18.02 -14.01
CA VAL A 168 0.93 19.18 -13.30
C VAL A 168 -0.30 18.78 -12.48
N HIS A 169 -1.00 17.71 -12.90
CA HIS A 169 -2.19 17.18 -12.24
C HIS A 169 -1.82 15.99 -11.36
N CYS A 170 -2.54 15.83 -10.25
CA CYS A 170 -2.40 14.63 -9.43
C CYS A 170 -2.93 13.41 -10.20
N ILE A 171 -2.17 12.31 -10.14
CA ILE A 171 -2.53 11.02 -10.72
C ILE A 171 -2.81 10.01 -9.62
N PHE A 172 -3.39 8.87 -9.99
CA PHE A 172 -3.49 7.70 -9.13
C PHE A 172 -2.56 6.60 -9.61
N GLY A 173 -1.85 5.99 -8.67
CA GLY A 173 -1.36 4.62 -8.81
C GLY A 173 -2.14 3.73 -7.86
N THR A 174 -2.65 2.61 -8.36
CA THR A 174 -3.50 1.71 -7.58
C THR A 174 -3.04 0.28 -7.73
N ALA A 175 -3.12 -0.49 -6.65
CA ALA A 175 -2.90 -1.92 -6.68
C ALA A 175 -3.74 -2.62 -5.62
N LYS A 176 -4.02 -3.89 -5.86
CA LYS A 176 -4.74 -4.79 -4.96
C LYS A 176 -3.78 -5.79 -4.35
N THR A 177 -4.00 -6.16 -3.10
CA THR A 177 -3.28 -7.27 -2.47
C THR A 177 -3.61 -8.61 -3.13
N ALA A 178 -2.80 -9.64 -2.89
CA ALA A 178 -3.25 -11.01 -3.13
C ALA A 178 -4.53 -11.27 -2.32
N THR A 179 -5.44 -12.10 -2.83
CA THR A 179 -6.69 -12.42 -2.14
C THR A 179 -6.61 -13.79 -1.48
N PHE A 180 -7.27 -13.98 -0.34
CA PHE A 180 -7.35 -15.28 0.32
C PHE A 180 -8.77 -15.61 0.77
N GLN A 181 -9.12 -16.90 0.70
CA GLN A 181 -10.42 -17.40 1.11
C GLN A 181 -10.57 -17.37 2.65
N LEU A 182 -11.72 -16.89 3.13
CA LEU A 182 -12.07 -16.93 4.54
C LEU A 182 -12.63 -18.31 4.96
N PRO A 183 -12.33 -18.79 6.18
CA PRO A 183 -12.96 -19.99 6.73
C PRO A 183 -14.48 -19.87 6.81
N THR A 184 -15.19 -20.97 6.56
CA THR A 184 -16.68 -21.03 6.57
C THR A 184 -17.30 -20.44 7.83
N LYS A 185 -16.67 -20.61 9.00
CA LYS A 185 -17.14 -20.02 10.27
C LYS A 185 -17.19 -18.48 10.24
N LEU A 186 -16.24 -17.83 9.57
CA LEU A 186 -16.29 -16.36 9.37
C LEU A 186 -17.36 -16.01 8.34
N VAL A 187 -17.45 -16.78 7.25
CA VAL A 187 -18.42 -16.56 6.18
C VAL A 187 -19.85 -16.60 6.71
N ASP A 188 -20.19 -17.58 7.54
CA ASP A 188 -21.53 -17.71 8.12
C ASP A 188 -21.86 -16.49 9.01
N LEU A 189 -20.93 -16.01 9.83
CA LEU A 189 -21.13 -14.80 10.65
C LEU A 189 -21.30 -13.54 9.80
N ILE A 190 -20.54 -13.41 8.70
CA ILE A 190 -20.63 -12.26 7.81
C ILE A 190 -21.95 -12.26 7.03
N ARG A 191 -22.47 -13.44 6.66
CA ARG A 191 -23.82 -13.57 6.08
C ARG A 191 -24.92 -13.12 7.05
N ASP A 192 -24.71 -13.32 8.34
CA ASP A 192 -25.60 -12.82 9.40
C ASP A 192 -25.44 -11.30 9.66
N GLY A 193 -24.66 -10.59 8.82
CA GLY A 193 -24.46 -9.15 8.90
C GLY A 193 -23.34 -8.72 9.86
N MET A 194 -22.55 -9.65 10.38
CA MET A 194 -21.41 -9.32 11.24
C MET A 194 -20.24 -8.75 10.42
N GLU A 195 -19.63 -7.69 10.93
CA GLU A 195 -18.42 -7.16 10.32
C GLU A 195 -17.23 -8.13 10.50
N LEU A 196 -16.35 -8.27 9.49
CA LEU A 196 -15.20 -9.19 9.50
C LEU A 196 -14.35 -9.04 10.77
N GLY A 197 -14.07 -7.81 11.21
CA GLY A 197 -13.27 -7.59 12.41
C GLY A 197 -13.91 -8.17 13.68
N HIS A 198 -15.24 -8.09 13.81
CA HIS A 198 -15.98 -8.69 14.92
C HIS A 198 -16.11 -10.21 14.76
N ALA A 199 -16.27 -10.69 13.52
CA ALA A 199 -16.29 -12.12 13.22
C ALA A 199 -14.95 -12.79 13.58
N ASP A 200 -13.83 -12.16 13.25
CA ASP A 200 -12.49 -12.59 13.63
C ASP A 200 -12.33 -12.69 15.15
N ASP A 201 -12.68 -11.61 15.86
CA ASP A 201 -12.61 -11.57 17.32
C ASP A 201 -13.43 -12.71 17.95
N LYS A 202 -14.64 -12.96 17.43
CA LYS A 202 -15.53 -14.04 17.89
C LYS A 202 -14.98 -15.44 17.58
N VAL A 203 -14.46 -15.68 16.38
CA VAL A 203 -14.00 -17.02 15.96
C VAL A 203 -12.66 -17.39 16.58
N PHE A 204 -11.75 -16.42 16.74
CA PHE A 204 -10.39 -16.66 17.23
C PHE A 204 -10.17 -16.26 18.69
N GLY A 205 -11.22 -15.83 19.39
CA GLY A 205 -11.17 -15.49 20.81
C GLY A 205 -10.26 -14.29 21.11
N ARG A 206 -10.28 -13.28 20.24
CA ARG A 206 -9.45 -12.06 20.35
C ARG A 206 -10.32 -10.84 20.62
N THR A 207 -9.66 -9.73 20.98
CA THR A 207 -10.27 -8.40 21.07
C THR A 207 -9.47 -7.41 20.25
N ASN A 208 -10.16 -6.62 19.43
CA ASN A 208 -9.61 -5.52 18.66
C ASN A 208 -8.61 -5.94 17.56
N SER A 209 -8.87 -7.07 16.89
CA SER A 209 -8.02 -7.58 15.79
C SER A 209 -7.85 -6.60 14.62
N LYS A 210 -8.73 -5.58 14.52
CA LYS A 210 -8.63 -4.45 13.59
C LYS A 210 -7.34 -3.63 13.72
N HIS A 211 -6.63 -3.68 14.84
CA HIS A 211 -5.39 -2.91 15.06
C HIS A 211 -4.11 -3.76 15.17
N GLY A 212 -4.23 -5.09 15.03
CA GLY A 212 -3.09 -6.02 15.08
C GLY A 212 -2.70 -6.58 13.71
N SER A 213 -2.32 -7.86 13.68
CA SER A 213 -1.89 -8.56 12.47
C SER A 213 -3.00 -8.83 11.43
N GLY A 214 -4.25 -8.48 11.75
CA GLY A 214 -5.42 -8.67 10.89
C GLY A 214 -5.78 -10.15 10.66
N THR A 215 -6.85 -10.39 9.89
CA THR A 215 -7.30 -11.74 9.52
C THR A 215 -6.18 -12.55 8.86
N VAL A 216 -5.39 -11.93 7.99
CA VAL A 216 -4.26 -12.55 7.30
C VAL A 216 -3.20 -13.06 8.29
N GLY A 217 -2.85 -12.28 9.31
CA GLY A 217 -1.91 -12.70 10.33
C GLY A 217 -2.44 -13.84 11.18
N VAL A 218 -3.73 -13.85 11.51
CA VAL A 218 -4.35 -14.96 12.24
C VAL A 218 -4.27 -16.25 11.42
N LEU A 219 -4.76 -16.22 10.17
CA LEU A 219 -4.89 -17.42 9.34
C LEU A 219 -3.54 -17.99 8.89
N THR A 220 -2.51 -17.16 8.84
CA THR A 220 -1.16 -17.57 8.44
C THR A 220 -0.25 -17.88 9.62
N ASN A 221 -0.74 -17.90 10.86
CA ASN A 221 0.08 -17.99 12.07
C ASN A 221 1.21 -16.93 12.10
N ASN A 222 0.88 -15.71 11.66
CA ASN A 222 1.76 -14.56 11.48
C ASN A 222 2.96 -14.81 10.53
N LEU A 223 2.87 -15.81 9.64
CA LEU A 223 3.82 -15.92 8.51
C LEU A 223 3.76 -14.67 7.63
N ILE A 224 2.57 -14.12 7.44
CA ILE A 224 2.34 -12.82 6.79
C ILE A 224 1.49 -11.97 7.73
N ASP A 225 2.06 -10.90 8.28
CA ASP A 225 1.30 -9.90 9.03
C ASP A 225 0.64 -8.87 8.10
N ARG A 226 -0.25 -8.04 8.66
CA ARG A 226 -0.95 -7.00 7.91
C ARG A 226 0.00 -5.97 7.27
N SER A 227 1.09 -5.61 7.93
CA SER A 227 2.02 -4.61 7.40
C SER A 227 2.70 -5.13 6.14
N HIS A 228 3.26 -6.34 6.20
CA HIS A 228 3.87 -7.03 5.06
C HIS A 228 2.85 -7.31 3.95
N TYR A 229 1.64 -7.71 4.30
CA TYR A 229 0.56 -7.94 3.35
C TYR A 229 0.22 -6.69 2.51
N TYR A 230 0.21 -5.50 3.15
CA TYR A 230 -0.05 -4.24 2.45
C TYR A 230 1.18 -3.70 1.72
N GLU A 231 2.38 -3.97 2.23
CA GLU A 231 3.63 -3.43 1.71
C GLU A 231 3.83 -3.75 0.21
N HIS A 232 3.61 -5.00 -0.21
CA HIS A 232 3.78 -5.39 -1.62
C HIS A 232 2.79 -4.67 -2.54
N ALA A 233 1.52 -4.54 -2.12
CA ALA A 233 0.53 -3.80 -2.92
C ALA A 233 0.86 -2.31 -2.98
N LEU A 234 1.39 -1.71 -1.91
CA LEU A 234 1.84 -0.33 -1.92
C LEU A 234 3.03 -0.11 -2.88
N GLN A 235 3.98 -1.04 -2.93
CA GLN A 235 5.08 -1.00 -3.91
C GLN A 235 4.55 -1.06 -5.35
N LEU A 236 3.58 -1.92 -5.62
CA LEU A 236 2.94 -2.01 -6.94
C LEU A 236 2.14 -0.74 -7.29
N ALA A 237 1.45 -0.14 -6.32
CA ALA A 237 0.75 1.12 -6.51
C ALA A 237 1.71 2.31 -6.78
N LEU A 238 2.98 2.20 -6.38
CA LEU A 238 3.99 3.24 -6.58
C LEU A 238 4.66 3.19 -7.96
N VAL A 239 4.42 2.14 -8.76
CA VAL A 239 5.04 1.95 -10.08
C VAL A 239 4.95 3.19 -10.99
N PRO A 240 3.85 3.96 -11.05
CA PRO A 240 3.80 5.19 -11.87
C PRO A 240 4.81 6.29 -11.47
N TRP A 241 5.32 6.27 -10.23
CA TRP A 241 6.39 7.16 -9.75
C TRP A 241 7.78 6.55 -9.94
N ILE A 242 7.92 5.23 -9.87
CA ILE A 242 9.18 4.50 -10.10
C ILE A 242 9.52 4.48 -11.60
N ARG A 243 8.52 4.26 -12.45
CA ARG A 243 8.63 4.11 -13.90
C ARG A 243 7.79 5.17 -14.63
N PRO A 244 8.07 6.47 -14.41
CA PRO A 244 7.30 7.54 -15.03
C PRO A 244 7.45 7.55 -16.57
N ASP A 245 8.50 6.91 -17.10
CA ASP A 245 8.78 6.75 -18.52
C ASP A 245 7.74 5.92 -19.30
N VAL A 246 6.96 5.09 -18.62
CA VAL A 246 5.98 4.17 -19.25
C VAL A 246 4.54 4.35 -18.76
N TYR A 247 4.25 5.47 -18.07
CA TYR A 247 2.93 5.84 -17.53
C TYR A 247 2.60 7.30 -17.81
#